data_AF-A0AAE9Z8T9-F1
#
_entry.id   AF-A0AAE9Z8T9-F1
#
_cell.length_a   1.000
_cell.length_b   1.000
_cell.length_c   1.000
_cell.angle_alpha   90.00
_cell.angle_beta   90.00
_cell.angle_gamma   90.00
#
_symmetry.space_group_name_H-M   'P 1'
#
loop_
_entity.id
_entity.type
_entity.pdbx_description
1 polymer ?
#
loop_
_entity_poly.entity_id
_entity_poly.type
_entity_poly.pdbx_seq_one_letter_code
_entity_poly.pdbx_strand_id
1 'polypeptide(L)'
;MSSATLSLGIILCCAIISWILFILFGQLTVRKLRKNPETKHELGIELVSGWDIINVAQSLALPITLIRRFRKTQISFFYSDADLLIKHTSKFDRILAKVFYWTFTMTGILILIWVCLVTIGILK
;
A
#
# COMPACT_ATOMS: atom_id res chain seq x y z
N MET A 1 -16.64 -0.89 28.07
CA MET A 1 -16.49 -0.96 26.60
C MET A 1 -16.44 -2.43 26.22
N SER A 2 -17.19 -2.86 25.20
CA SER A 2 -17.09 -4.25 24.74
C SER A 2 -15.74 -4.52 24.07
N SER A 3 -15.32 -5.78 24.04
CA SER A 3 -14.07 -6.18 23.39
C SER A 3 -14.09 -5.85 21.89
N ALA A 4 -15.26 -5.95 21.24
CA ALA A 4 -15.46 -5.51 19.87
C ALA A 4 -15.23 -4.00 19.71
N THR A 5 -15.78 -3.19 20.62
CA THR A 5 -15.65 -1.73 20.55
C THR A 5 -14.20 -1.28 20.76
N LEU A 6 -13.50 -1.88 21.72
CA LEU A 6 -12.10 -1.55 22.01
C LEU A 6 -11.19 -1.91 20.83
N SER A 7 -11.32 -3.13 20.29
CA SER A 7 -10.53 -3.59 19.14
C SER A 7 -10.81 -2.77 17.88
N LEU A 8 -12.08 -2.40 17.62
CA LEU A 8 -12.43 -1.51 16.52
C LEU A 8 -11.75 -0.13 16.67
N GLY A 9 -11.76 0.44 17.89
CA GLY A 9 -11.08 1.71 18.15
C GLY A 9 -9.59 1.66 17.80
N ILE A 10 -8.90 0.57 18.17
CA ILE A 10 -7.48 0.37 17.83
C ILE A 10 -7.30 0.27 16.31
N ILE A 11 -8.14 -0.51 15.63
CA ILE A 11 -8.10 -0.66 14.16
C ILE A 11 -8.34 0.68 13.46
N LEU A 12 -9.28 1.50 13.95
CA LEU A 12 -9.54 2.84 13.42
C LEU A 12 -8.34 3.77 13.61
N CYS A 13 -7.65 3.72 14.75
CA CYS A 13 -6.40 4.45 14.95
C CYS A 13 -5.34 4.03 13.91
N CYS A 14 -5.17 2.73 13.65
CA CYS A 14 -4.28 2.23 12.59
C CYS A 14 -4.71 2.68 11.19
N ALA A 15 -6.01 2.77 10.92
CA ALA A 15 -6.54 3.26 9.65
C ALA A 15 -6.22 4.75 9.44
N ILE A 16 -6.38 5.58 10.47
CA ILE A 16 -6.01 7.00 10.42
C ILE A 16 -4.51 7.15 10.16
N ILE A 17 -3.66 6.38 10.86
CA ILE A 17 -2.21 6.38 10.61
C ILE A 17 -1.92 5.97 9.16
N SER A 18 -2.60 4.95 8.64
CA SER A 18 -2.45 4.50 7.26
C SER A 18 -2.84 5.59 6.25
N TRP A 19 -3.89 6.37 6.52
CA TRP A 19 -4.30 7.48 5.65
C TRP A 19 -3.31 8.64 5.69
N ILE A 20 -2.75 8.97 6.85
CA ILE A 20 -1.68 9.97 6.96
C ILE A 20 -0.47 9.51 6.14
N LEU A 21 -0.06 8.25 6.29
CA LEU A 21 1.03 7.66 5.52
C LEU A 21 0.75 7.64 4.02
N PHE A 22 -0.49 7.37 3.60
CA PHE A 22 -0.93 7.42 2.20
C PHE A 22 -0.71 8.82 1.61
N ILE A 23 -1.15 9.86 2.32
CA ILE A 23 -0.97 11.26 1.88
C ILE A 23 0.52 11.62 1.86
N LEU A 24 1.27 11.30 2.91
CA LEU A 24 2.71 11.59 2.99
C LEU A 24 3.49 10.91 1.86
N PHE A 25 3.28 9.62 1.64
CA PHE A 25 3.95 8.87 0.58
C PHE A 25 3.55 9.38 -0.81
N GLY A 26 2.27 9.68 -1.01
CA GLY A 26 1.76 10.29 -2.24
C GLY A 26 2.44 11.62 -2.57
N GLN A 27 2.54 12.52 -1.59
CA GLN A 27 3.09 13.87 -1.79
C GLN A 27 4.61 13.89 -1.85
N LEU A 28 5.29 13.11 -1.01
CA LEU A 28 6.76 13.13 -0.88
C LEU A 28 7.47 12.30 -1.95
N THR A 29 6.87 11.17 -2.36
CA THR A 29 7.49 10.20 -3.26
C THR A 29 6.76 10.11 -4.59
N VAL A 30 5.47 9.74 -4.59
CA VAL A 30 4.74 9.42 -5.84
C VAL A 30 4.57 10.65 -6.73
N ARG A 31 4.36 11.84 -6.14
CA ARG A 31 4.32 13.10 -6.88
C ARG A 31 5.59 13.37 -7.68
N LYS A 32 6.77 12.98 -7.17
CA LYS A 32 8.03 13.12 -7.91
C LYS A 32 8.10 12.13 -9.07
N LEU A 33 7.67 10.90 -8.85
CA LEU A 33 7.63 9.86 -9.87
C LEU A 33 6.64 10.18 -11.01
N ARG A 34 5.49 10.78 -10.71
CA ARG A 34 4.52 11.25 -11.73
C ARG A 34 5.08 12.37 -12.61
N LYS A 35 5.98 13.19 -12.07
CA LYS A 35 6.61 14.31 -12.79
C LYS A 35 7.82 13.86 -13.61
N ASN A 36 8.39 12.70 -13.33
CA ASN A 36 9.56 12.20 -14.04
C ASN A 36 9.12 11.46 -15.33
N PRO A 37 9.60 11.89 -16.51
CA PRO A 37 9.21 11.30 -17.79
C PRO A 37 9.55 9.81 -17.90
N GLU A 38 10.61 9.33 -17.24
CA GLU A 38 10.97 7.90 -17.25
C GLU A 38 9.94 7.07 -16.47
N THR A 39 9.43 7.56 -15.34
CA THR A 39 8.61 6.75 -14.43
C THR A 39 7.10 6.98 -14.54
N LYS A 40 6.66 8.09 -15.12
CA LYS A 40 5.25 8.50 -15.20
C LYS A 40 4.31 7.41 -15.73
N HIS A 41 4.77 6.64 -16.71
CA HIS A 41 3.95 5.62 -17.38
C HIS A 41 4.10 4.22 -16.76
N GLU A 42 4.93 4.09 -15.72
CA GLU A 42 5.34 2.82 -15.13
C GLU A 42 4.83 2.66 -13.68
N LEU A 43 3.84 3.47 -13.26
CA LEU A 43 3.29 3.48 -11.89
C LEU A 43 2.19 2.42 -11.67
N GLY A 44 1.91 1.58 -12.68
CA GLY A 44 0.83 0.60 -12.69
C GLY A 44 -0.53 1.23 -13.07
N ILE A 45 -1.58 0.42 -13.08
CA ILE A 45 -2.93 0.86 -13.47
C ILE A 45 -3.53 1.76 -12.41
N GLU A 46 -4.06 2.90 -12.83
CA GLU A 46 -4.84 3.79 -11.98
C GLU A 46 -6.34 3.45 -12.10
N LEU A 47 -6.79 2.44 -11.36
CA LEU A 47 -8.21 2.03 -11.37
C LEU A 47 -9.13 3.14 -10.81
N VAL A 48 -8.62 3.87 -9.82
CA VAL A 48 -9.23 5.05 -9.20
C VAL A 48 -8.11 6.05 -8.95
N SER A 49 -8.42 7.34 -8.95
CA SER A 49 -7.46 8.40 -8.66
C SER A 49 -6.64 8.10 -7.40
N GLY A 50 -5.31 8.05 -7.53
CA GLY A 50 -4.39 7.74 -6.43
C GLY A 50 -4.14 6.26 -6.16
N TRP A 51 -4.72 5.35 -6.96
CA TRP A 51 -4.45 3.91 -6.84
C TRP A 51 -2.99 3.54 -7.16
N ASP A 52 -2.35 4.31 -8.04
CA ASP A 52 -0.92 4.23 -8.34
C ASP A 52 -0.04 4.40 -7.09
N ILE A 53 -0.49 5.14 -6.06
CA ILE A 53 0.23 5.27 -4.78
C ILE A 53 0.37 3.91 -4.10
N ILE A 54 -0.69 3.10 -4.12
CA ILE A 54 -0.69 1.75 -3.55
C ILE A 54 0.20 0.83 -4.39
N ASN A 55 0.09 0.89 -5.72
CA ASN A 55 0.91 0.08 -6.63
C ASN A 55 2.42 0.37 -6.46
N VAL A 56 2.80 1.65 -6.38
CA VAL A 56 4.20 2.05 -6.16
C VAL A 56 4.67 1.61 -4.79
N ALA A 57 3.85 1.77 -3.75
CA ALA A 57 4.20 1.32 -2.40
C ALA A 57 4.43 -0.19 -2.35
N GLN A 58 3.53 -0.97 -2.95
CA GLN A 58 3.66 -2.42 -3.08
C GLN A 58 4.97 -2.82 -3.76
N SER A 59 5.28 -2.20 -4.90
CA SER A 59 6.50 -2.51 -5.66
C SER A 59 7.79 -2.13 -4.94
N LEU A 60 7.75 -1.14 -4.06
CA LEU A 60 8.93 -0.76 -3.25
C LEU A 60 9.00 -1.52 -1.92
N ALA A 61 7.88 -2.07 -1.44
CA ALA A 61 7.78 -2.76 -0.16
C ALA A 61 8.06 -4.26 -0.25
N LEU A 62 7.63 -4.91 -1.34
CA LEU A 62 7.80 -6.35 -1.52
C LEU A 62 9.22 -6.72 -1.99
N PRO A 63 9.66 -7.98 -1.77
CA PRO A 63 10.91 -8.47 -2.33
C PRO A 63 10.90 -8.37 -3.86
N ILE A 64 11.98 -7.83 -4.45
CA ILE A 64 12.12 -7.62 -5.90
C ILE A 64 11.90 -8.92 -6.68
N THR A 65 12.38 -10.05 -6.14
CA THR A 65 12.19 -11.38 -6.75
C THR A 65 10.71 -11.75 -6.92
N LEU A 66 9.87 -11.40 -5.95
CA LEU A 66 8.44 -11.65 -5.98
C LEU A 66 7.76 -10.78 -7.05
N ILE A 67 8.10 -9.50 -7.10
CA ILE A 67 7.52 -8.56 -8.08
C ILE A 67 7.95 -8.93 -9.51
N ARG A 68 9.23 -9.26 -9.72
CA ARG A 68 9.72 -9.74 -11.02
C ARG A 68 9.01 -11.01 -11.46
N ARG A 69 8.64 -11.90 -10.52
CA ARG A 69 7.86 -13.11 -10.83
C ARG A 69 6.44 -12.75 -11.26
N PHE A 70 5.78 -11.82 -10.57
CA PHE A 70 4.43 -11.37 -10.95
C PHE A 70 4.41 -10.68 -12.32
N ARG A 71 5.43 -9.89 -12.65
CA ARG A 71 5.56 -9.27 -13.97
C ARG A 71 5.75 -10.26 -15.12
N LYS A 72 6.26 -11.47 -14.86
CA LYS A 72 6.37 -12.52 -15.89
C LYS A 72 5.04 -13.20 -16.22
N THR A 73 3.97 -12.87 -15.50
CA THR A 73 2.64 -13.44 -15.73
C THR A 73 1.76 -12.52 -16.59
N GLN A 74 0.61 -13.00 -17.05
CA GLN A 74 -0.35 -12.23 -17.86
C GLN A 74 -0.94 -11.00 -17.13
N ILE A 75 -0.69 -10.85 -15.83
CA ILE A 75 -1.18 -9.75 -14.98
C ILE A 75 -0.13 -8.63 -14.87
N SER A 76 0.93 -8.66 -15.69
CA SER A 76 2.06 -7.72 -15.65
C SER A 76 1.66 -6.24 -15.68
N PHE A 77 0.61 -5.90 -16.42
CA PHE A 77 0.10 -4.53 -16.54
C PHE A 77 -0.41 -3.94 -15.21
N PHE A 78 -0.86 -4.79 -14.27
CA PHE A 78 -1.29 -4.34 -12.93
C PHE A 78 -0.14 -3.95 -12.02
N TYR A 79 1.10 -4.35 -12.35
CA TYR A 79 2.26 -4.14 -11.51
C TYR A 79 3.15 -3.04 -12.08
N SER A 80 3.59 -2.14 -11.21
CA SER A 80 4.53 -1.07 -11.57
C SER A 80 5.96 -1.61 -11.76
N ASP A 81 6.78 -0.85 -12.52
CA ASP A 81 8.16 -1.28 -12.76
C ASP A 81 9.04 -1.09 -11.52
N ALA A 82 9.10 -2.10 -10.64
CA ALA A 82 9.91 -2.05 -9.42
C ALA A 82 11.40 -1.71 -9.65
N ASP A 83 12.02 -2.19 -10.73
CA ASP A 83 13.44 -1.92 -11.00
C ASP A 83 13.66 -0.45 -11.36
N LEU A 84 12.76 0.10 -12.19
CA LEU A 84 12.77 1.52 -12.55
C LEU A 84 12.41 2.41 -11.36
N LEU A 85 11.38 2.04 -10.58
CA LEU A 85 10.98 2.76 -9.38
C LEU A 85 12.11 2.80 -8.35
N ILE A 86 12.82 1.70 -8.16
CA ILE A 86 14.00 1.64 -7.28
C ILE A 86 15.07 2.62 -7.78
N LYS A 87 15.36 2.65 -9.08
CA LYS A 87 16.35 3.57 -9.67
C LYS A 87 16.04 5.06 -9.38
N HIS A 88 14.76 5.43 -9.33
CA HIS A 88 14.31 6.81 -9.10
C HIS A 88 13.80 7.10 -7.68
N THR A 89 14.04 6.20 -6.72
CA THR A 89 13.65 6.40 -5.32
C THR A 89 14.84 6.27 -4.38
N SER A 90 14.87 7.14 -3.37
CA SER A 90 15.88 7.12 -2.31
C SER A 90 15.63 5.99 -1.31
N LYS A 91 16.61 5.73 -0.44
CA LYS A 91 16.42 4.79 0.70
C LYS A 91 15.27 5.23 1.61
N PHE A 92 15.10 6.54 1.82
CA PHE A 92 14.01 7.09 2.61
C PHE A 92 12.65 6.78 1.97
N ASP A 93 12.50 7.03 0.67
CA ASP A 93 11.27 6.72 -0.07
C ASP A 93 10.88 5.24 0.06
N ARG A 94 11.86 4.34 -0.02
CA ARG A 94 11.64 2.90 0.10
C ARG A 94 11.27 2.47 1.52
N ILE A 95 11.85 3.10 2.54
CA ILE A 95 11.45 2.87 3.94
C ILE A 95 10.02 3.36 4.16
N LEU A 96 9.71 4.57 3.69
CA LEU A 96 8.37 5.15 3.78
C LEU A 96 7.34 4.28 3.06
N ALA A 97 7.67 3.77 1.86
CA ALA A 97 6.83 2.84 1.12
C ALA A 97 6.56 1.55 1.91
N LYS A 98 7.58 0.96 2.54
CA LYS A 98 7.43 -0.25 3.37
C LYS A 98 6.53 0.00 4.57
N VAL A 99 6.77 1.08 5.30
CA VAL A 99 5.98 1.45 6.48
C VAL A 99 4.53 1.70 6.08
N PHE A 100 4.29 2.48 5.02
CA PHE A 100 2.96 2.73 4.50
C PHE A 100 2.28 1.43 4.04
N TYR A 101 2.90 0.67 3.14
CA TYR A 101 2.29 -0.51 2.52
C TYR A 101 1.90 -1.56 3.55
N TRP A 102 2.80 -1.89 4.48
CA TRP A 102 2.51 -2.90 5.50
C TRP A 102 1.49 -2.43 6.53
N THR A 103 1.54 -1.16 6.94
CA THR A 103 0.52 -0.61 7.86
C THR A 103 -0.86 -0.63 7.21
N PHE A 104 -0.95 -0.17 5.95
CA PHE A 104 -2.20 -0.17 5.19
C PHE A 104 -2.75 -1.59 4.97
N THR A 105 -1.89 -2.51 4.50
CA THR A 105 -2.28 -3.91 4.21
C THR A 105 -2.72 -4.63 5.48
N MET A 106 -1.96 -4.52 6.56
CA MET A 106 -2.33 -5.17 7.84
C MET A 106 -3.60 -4.57 8.42
N THR A 107 -3.78 -3.26 8.34
CA THR A 107 -5.03 -2.62 8.79
C THR A 107 -6.22 -3.14 8.00
N GLY A 108 -6.11 -3.24 6.66
CA GLY A 108 -7.17 -3.80 5.82
C GLY A 108 -7.52 -5.24 6.18
N ILE A 109 -6.51 -6.09 6.39
CA ILE A 109 -6.70 -7.49 6.83
C ILE A 109 -7.38 -7.53 8.20
N LEU A 110 -6.95 -6.70 9.16
CA LEU A 110 -7.55 -6.64 10.50
C LEU A 110 -9.01 -6.20 10.46
N ILE A 111 -9.38 -5.24 9.60
CA ILE A 111 -10.78 -4.85 9.38
C ILE A 111 -11.59 -6.04 8.89
N LEU A 112 -11.11 -6.76 7.87
CA LEU A 112 -11.81 -7.93 7.32
C LEU A 112 -12.00 -9.03 8.38
N ILE A 113 -10.95 -9.35 9.13
CA ILE A 113 -11.01 -10.33 10.22
C ILE A 113 -12.00 -9.86 11.28
N TRP A 114 -11.94 -8.59 11.69
CA TRP A 114 -12.84 -8.04 12.70
C TRP A 114 -14.30 -8.13 12.28
N VAL A 115 -14.62 -7.77 11.02
CA VAL A 115 -15.98 -7.91 10.48
C VAL A 115 -16.43 -9.36 10.51
N CYS A 116 -15.60 -10.31 10.10
CA CYS A 116 -15.92 -11.74 10.19
C CYS A 116 -16.19 -12.19 11.63
N LEU A 117 -15.35 -11.79 12.60
CA LEU A 117 -15.49 -12.20 14.00
C LEU A 117 -16.76 -11.63 14.65
N VAL A 118 -17.14 -10.40 14.33
CA VAL A 118 -18.36 -9.77 14.85
C VAL A 118 -19.61 -10.38 14.21
N THR A 119 -19.59 -10.57 12.88
CA THR A 119 -20.74 -11.15 12.15
C THR A 119 -21.05 -12.59 12.56
N ILE A 120 -20.03 -13.39 12.90
CA ILE A 120 -20.20 -14.76 13.41
C ILE A 120 -20.52 -14.77 14.93
N GLY A 121 -20.46 -13.61 15.60
CA GLY A 121 -20.80 -13.48 17.02
C GLY A 121 -19.72 -13.95 17.99
N ILE A 122 -18.50 -14.22 17.51
CA ILE A 122 -17.33 -14.58 18.34
C ILE A 122 -16.88 -13.36 19.16
N LEU A 123 -16.85 -12.18 18.52
CA LEU A 123 -16.46 -10.93 19.15
C LEU A 123 -17.71 -10.08 19.47
N LYS A 124 -17.87 -9.72 20.75
CA LYS A 124 -19.00 -8.95 21.28
C LYS A 124 -18.54 -7.58 21.80
#